data_AF-A0A2N5S990-F1
#
_entry.id   AF-A0A2N5S990-F1
#
_cell.length_a   1.000
_cell.length_b   1.000
_cell.length_c   1.000
_cell.angle_alpha   90.00
_cell.angle_beta   90.00
_cell.angle_gamma   90.00
#
_symmetry.space_group_name_H-M   'P 1'
#
loop_
_entity.id
_entity.type
_entity.pdbx_description
1 polymer ?
#
loop_
_entity_poly.entity_id
_entity_poly.type
_entity_poly.pdbx_seq_one_letter_code
_entity_poly.pdbx_strand_id
1 'polypeptide(L)'
;MSEPVDLSQVISLLQQSSDTLDDDTCRFSIYSATNQVPSIQAELESYWGPKHFTHSSTKTQFIWHSGHPPDLKSIAPSQLDGTLHYGISLQDEWFLVWCLFEISKAFDCQIQVHDNDGEFLLIEAADHLPKWLTPDSAKGRVWIQEGSIYLIPLEATPSIQTDLPTSLALQILRTKSHSAVASSSINSTILDRIHRASPQVLTESHLFNTEAYLHINIAKSLQADPNLIGLAVKAFCEKDVDSFKACRDMIRFPPPQPPHNPKTEKTFEY
;
A
#
# COMPACT_ATOMS: atom_id res chain seq x y z
N MET A 1 19.61 4.04 46.38
CA MET A 1 20.46 3.80 45.19
C MET A 1 19.55 3.26 44.13
N SER A 2 19.27 4.05 43.09
CA SER A 2 18.44 3.64 41.97
C SER A 2 19.28 2.74 41.07
N GLU A 3 18.75 1.56 40.72
CA GLU A 3 19.43 0.65 39.80
C GLU A 3 19.67 1.32 38.45
N PRO A 4 20.83 1.08 37.80
CA PRO A 4 21.10 1.62 36.49
C PRO A 4 20.14 1.00 35.48
N VAL A 5 19.41 1.85 34.75
CA VAL A 5 18.53 1.43 33.65
C VAL A 5 19.39 0.74 32.60
N ASP A 6 19.12 -0.54 32.35
CA ASP A 6 19.78 -1.31 31.30
C ASP A 6 19.32 -0.81 29.93
N LEU A 7 20.09 0.12 29.37
CA LEU A 7 19.87 0.71 28.06
C LEU A 7 19.79 -0.35 26.94
N SER A 8 20.38 -1.53 27.15
CA SER A 8 20.30 -2.67 26.22
C SER A 8 18.88 -3.22 26.12
N GLN A 9 18.17 -3.32 27.25
CA GLN A 9 16.78 -3.74 27.31
C GLN A 9 15.85 -2.69 26.71
N VAL A 10 16.12 -1.41 26.94
CA VAL A 10 15.33 -0.30 26.35
C VAL A 10 15.51 -0.25 24.83
N ILE A 11 16.73 -0.42 24.33
CA ILE A 11 17.02 -0.47 22.89
C ILE A 11 16.39 -1.72 22.25
N SER A 12 16.45 -2.88 22.92
CA SER A 12 15.79 -4.10 22.45
C SER A 12 14.26 -3.97 22.43
N LEU A 13 13.66 -3.29 23.40
CA LEU A 13 12.22 -3.02 23.44
C LEU A 13 11.80 -2.00 22.37
N LEU A 14 12.63 -1.00 22.09
CA LEU A 14 12.41 -0.02 21.02
C LEU A 14 12.53 -0.67 19.63
N GLN A 15 13.48 -1.60 19.45
CA GLN A 15 13.63 -2.39 18.22
C GLN A 15 12.46 -3.39 18.04
N GLN A 16 12.02 -4.05 19.11
CA GLN A 16 10.82 -4.91 19.07
C GLN A 16 9.55 -4.11 18.79
N SER A 17 9.44 -2.87 19.28
CA SER A 17 8.31 -1.98 18.95
C SER A 17 8.39 -1.39 17.54
N SER A 18 9.54 -1.42 16.88
CA SER A 18 9.67 -0.98 15.47
C SER A 18 9.35 -2.09 14.46
N ASP A 19 9.36 -3.35 14.91
CA ASP A 19 9.07 -4.52 14.08
C ASP A 19 7.58 -4.89 14.07
N THR A 20 6.79 -4.44 15.05
CA THR A 20 5.33 -4.52 14.99
C THR A 20 4.83 -3.41 14.08
N LEU A 21 4.41 -3.78 12.88
CA LEU A 21 3.71 -2.89 11.96
C LEU A 21 2.46 -2.33 12.66
N ASP A 22 2.19 -1.04 12.45
CA ASP A 22 0.87 -0.50 12.74
C ASP A 22 -0.16 -1.31 11.94
N ASP A 23 -1.31 -1.61 12.53
CA ASP A 23 -2.42 -2.28 11.84
C ASP A 23 -2.66 -1.59 10.48
N ASP A 24 -2.85 -2.39 9.43
CA ASP A 24 -3.12 -1.95 8.06
C ASP A 24 -1.95 -1.27 7.32
N THR A 25 -0.72 -1.79 7.50
CA THR A 25 0.50 -1.26 6.86
C THR A 25 1.21 -2.30 6.00
N CYS A 26 1.51 -1.92 4.76
CA CYS A 26 2.33 -2.68 3.82
C CYS A 26 3.74 -2.07 3.74
N ARG A 27 4.78 -2.91 3.79
CA ARG A 27 6.17 -2.50 3.59
C ARG A 27 6.80 -3.22 2.42
N PHE A 28 7.70 -2.53 1.75
CA PHE A 28 8.48 -3.11 0.68
C PHE A 28 9.92 -2.62 0.69
N SER A 29 10.80 -3.44 0.13
CA SER A 29 12.20 -3.11 -0.12
C SER A 29 12.57 -3.51 -1.53
N ILE A 30 13.18 -2.59 -2.27
CA ILE A 30 13.68 -2.78 -3.64
C ILE A 30 15.20 -2.78 -3.60
N TYR A 31 15.81 -3.90 -3.98
CA TYR A 31 17.25 -4.09 -4.05
C TYR A 31 17.73 -4.04 -5.49
N SER A 32 18.27 -2.90 -5.92
CA SER A 32 18.83 -2.69 -7.24
C SER A 32 20.18 -3.39 -7.39
N ALA A 33 20.36 -4.15 -8.46
CA ALA A 33 21.65 -4.76 -8.81
C ALA A 33 22.64 -3.73 -9.40
N THR A 34 22.13 -2.60 -9.91
CA THR A 34 22.84 -1.60 -10.71
C THR A 34 22.96 -0.23 -10.02
N ASN A 35 22.62 -0.14 -8.73
CA ASN A 35 22.60 1.11 -7.95
C ASN A 35 21.70 2.21 -8.55
N GLN A 36 20.55 1.83 -9.10
CA GLN A 36 19.62 2.70 -9.81
C GLN A 36 18.47 3.25 -8.95
N VAL A 37 18.63 3.33 -7.62
CA VAL A 37 17.55 3.78 -6.71
C VAL A 37 16.89 5.10 -7.13
N PRO A 38 17.61 6.17 -7.53
CA PRO A 38 16.95 7.41 -7.98
C PRO A 38 16.04 7.23 -9.19
N SER A 39 16.43 6.37 -10.15
CA SER A 39 15.63 6.08 -11.35
C SER A 39 14.42 5.19 -11.01
N ILE A 40 14.61 4.21 -10.13
CA ILE A 40 13.53 3.35 -9.63
C ILE A 40 12.49 4.17 -8.90
N GLN A 41 12.92 5.06 -7.98
CA GLN A 41 12.03 5.94 -7.25
C GLN A 41 11.22 6.83 -8.20
N ALA A 42 11.87 7.47 -9.17
CA ALA A 42 11.19 8.33 -10.14
C ALA A 42 10.18 7.57 -11.02
N GLU A 43 10.49 6.33 -11.43
CA GLU A 43 9.54 5.51 -12.19
C GLU A 43 8.36 5.07 -11.31
N LEU A 44 8.61 4.68 -10.05
CA LEU A 44 7.58 4.27 -9.11
C LEU A 44 6.60 5.41 -8.82
N GLU A 45 7.11 6.61 -8.54
CA GLU A 45 6.30 7.83 -8.36
C GLU A 45 5.48 8.16 -9.62
N SER A 46 5.98 7.80 -10.81
CA SER A 46 5.28 8.04 -12.07
C SER A 46 3.99 7.23 -12.22
N TYR A 47 3.91 6.04 -11.61
CA TYR A 47 2.72 5.17 -11.66
C TYR A 47 1.51 5.76 -10.92
N TRP A 48 1.76 6.53 -9.87
CA TRP A 48 0.70 7.10 -9.04
C TRP A 48 0.11 8.37 -9.68
N GLY A 49 0.87 9.01 -10.56
CA GLY A 49 0.46 10.19 -11.31
C GLY A 49 -0.47 9.91 -12.48
N PRO A 50 -0.82 10.94 -13.27
CA PRO A 50 -1.83 10.83 -14.31
C PRO A 50 -1.40 10.09 -15.58
N LYS A 51 -0.12 9.72 -15.68
CA LYS A 51 0.47 9.09 -16.87
C LYS A 51 -0.17 7.74 -17.20
N HIS A 52 -0.64 7.00 -16.20
CA HIS A 52 -1.06 5.60 -16.36
C HIS A 52 -2.58 5.38 -16.37
N PHE A 53 -3.40 6.41 -16.10
CA PHE A 53 -4.86 6.31 -16.08
C PHE A 53 -5.47 6.81 -17.39
N THR A 54 -5.57 5.91 -18.37
CA THR A 54 -6.19 6.18 -19.68
C THR A 54 -7.71 6.33 -19.53
N HIS A 55 -8.35 7.26 -20.25
CA HIS A 55 -9.81 7.53 -20.28
C HIS A 55 -10.42 8.36 -19.15
N SER A 56 -9.71 8.58 -18.07
CA SER A 56 -10.12 9.60 -17.10
C SER A 56 -9.55 10.96 -17.52
N SER A 57 -10.15 12.08 -17.09
CA SER A 57 -9.68 13.43 -17.44
C SER A 57 -8.15 13.55 -17.30
N THR A 58 -7.48 14.44 -18.05
CA THR A 58 -6.00 14.62 -18.07
C THR A 58 -5.35 14.94 -16.70
N LYS A 59 -6.13 14.96 -15.62
CA LYS A 59 -5.74 15.21 -14.23
C LYS A 59 -5.96 13.99 -13.31
N THR A 60 -6.31 12.83 -13.84
CA THR A 60 -6.70 11.69 -13.01
C THR A 60 -5.48 10.94 -12.55
N GLN A 61 -5.18 11.06 -11.27
CA GLN A 61 -4.17 10.30 -10.56
C GLN A 61 -4.84 9.20 -9.71
N PHE A 62 -4.05 8.27 -9.20
CA PHE A 62 -4.57 7.33 -8.20
C PHE A 62 -4.91 8.09 -6.91
N ILE A 63 -6.05 7.77 -6.30
CA ILE A 63 -6.49 8.36 -5.03
C ILE A 63 -6.21 7.36 -3.92
N TRP A 64 -5.22 7.68 -3.08
CA TRP A 64 -4.85 6.85 -1.95
C TRP A 64 -5.82 7.05 -0.80
N HIS A 65 -6.27 5.97 -0.18
CA HIS A 65 -7.17 5.97 0.96
C HIS A 65 -6.57 6.70 2.18
N SER A 66 -5.25 6.56 2.39
CA SER A 66 -4.47 7.31 3.37
C SER A 66 -4.35 8.80 3.09
N GLY A 67 -4.73 9.25 1.89
CA GLY A 67 -4.54 10.62 1.44
C GLY A 67 -3.14 10.93 0.91
N HIS A 68 -2.23 9.95 0.85
CA HIS A 68 -0.91 10.13 0.27
C HIS A 68 -0.35 8.82 -0.29
N PRO A 69 0.52 8.87 -1.30
CA PRO A 69 1.21 7.69 -1.76
C PRO A 69 2.13 7.08 -0.68
N PRO A 70 2.71 5.89 -0.95
CA PRO A 70 3.71 5.29 -0.09
C PRO A 70 4.87 6.23 0.23
N ASP A 71 5.29 6.26 1.49
CA ASP A 71 6.47 6.97 1.95
C ASP A 71 7.72 6.21 1.50
N LEU A 72 8.58 6.88 0.74
CA LEU A 72 9.81 6.29 0.19
C LEU A 72 11.05 6.75 0.93
N LYS A 73 11.97 5.82 1.19
CA LYS A 73 13.23 6.08 1.88
C LYS A 73 14.40 5.41 1.17
N SER A 74 15.27 6.22 0.58
CA SER A 74 16.55 5.76 0.03
C SER A 74 17.51 5.40 1.17
N ILE A 75 17.82 4.13 1.32
CA ILE A 75 18.70 3.61 2.38
C ILE A 75 20.16 3.60 1.90
N ALA A 76 20.36 3.18 0.65
CA ALA A 76 21.65 3.07 0.00
C ALA A 76 21.48 3.23 -1.52
N PRO A 77 22.55 3.41 -2.31
CA PRO A 77 22.45 3.45 -3.77
C PRO A 77 21.76 2.22 -4.39
N SER A 78 21.83 1.08 -3.70
CA SER A 78 21.24 -0.20 -4.09
C SER A 78 19.93 -0.54 -3.39
N GLN A 79 19.44 0.26 -2.44
CA GLN A 79 18.25 -0.08 -1.65
C GLN A 79 17.30 1.10 -1.46
N LEU A 80 16.04 0.88 -1.86
CA LEU A 80 14.91 1.76 -1.61
C LEU A 80 13.89 1.01 -0.75
N ASP A 81 13.56 1.56 0.41
CA ASP A 81 12.48 1.05 1.24
C ASP A 81 11.25 1.93 1.05
N GLY A 82 10.06 1.35 1.22
CA GLY A 82 8.82 2.11 1.24
C GLY A 82 7.79 1.53 2.20
N THR A 83 6.88 2.40 2.63
CA THR A 83 5.79 2.06 3.55
C THR A 83 4.49 2.67 3.06
N LEU A 84 3.43 1.87 3.03
CA LEU A 84 2.09 2.29 2.67
C LEU A 84 1.13 1.95 3.81
N HIS A 85 0.43 2.94 4.32
CA HIS A 85 -0.71 2.73 5.20
C HIS A 85 -1.95 2.55 4.33
N TYR A 86 -2.40 1.32 4.12
CA TYR A 86 -3.54 1.05 3.24
C TYR A 86 -4.89 1.19 3.97
N GLY A 87 -4.89 1.16 5.31
CA GLY A 87 -6.11 1.25 6.11
C GLY A 87 -7.11 0.16 5.70
N ILE A 88 -8.35 0.55 5.41
CA ILE A 88 -9.36 -0.41 4.94
C ILE A 88 -9.29 -0.70 3.42
N SER A 89 -8.37 -0.07 2.67
CA SER A 89 -8.32 -0.18 1.20
C SER A 89 -7.32 -1.24 0.74
N LEU A 90 -7.79 -2.49 0.61
CA LEU A 90 -7.01 -3.53 -0.08
C LEU A 90 -6.67 -3.14 -1.52
N GLN A 91 -7.40 -2.20 -2.13
CA GLN A 91 -7.09 -1.74 -3.47
C GLN A 91 -5.79 -0.93 -3.52
N ASP A 92 -5.46 -0.18 -2.46
CA ASP A 92 -4.19 0.55 -2.34
C ASP A 92 -3.02 -0.41 -2.25
N GLU A 93 -3.15 -1.45 -1.40
CA GLU A 93 -2.15 -2.51 -1.26
C GLU A 93 -1.88 -3.20 -2.60
N TRP A 94 -2.91 -3.68 -3.28
CA TRP A 94 -2.73 -4.41 -4.53
C TRP A 94 -2.30 -3.51 -5.69
N PHE A 95 -2.67 -2.23 -5.68
CA PHE A 95 -2.12 -1.27 -6.65
C PHE A 95 -0.62 -1.02 -6.43
N LEU A 96 -0.18 -0.93 -5.17
CA LEU A 96 1.25 -0.89 -4.84
C LEU A 96 1.96 -2.15 -5.35
N VAL A 97 1.42 -3.34 -5.11
CA VAL A 97 2.02 -4.60 -5.62
C VAL A 97 2.12 -4.57 -7.14
N TRP A 98 1.10 -4.08 -7.86
CA TRP A 98 1.16 -3.91 -9.30
C TRP A 98 2.29 -2.95 -9.73
N CYS A 99 2.45 -1.81 -9.05
CA CYS A 99 3.54 -0.88 -9.33
C CYS A 99 4.92 -1.55 -9.13
N LEU A 100 5.11 -2.27 -8.01
CA LEU A 100 6.35 -3.00 -7.73
C LEU A 100 6.62 -4.09 -8.79
N PHE A 101 5.57 -4.76 -9.24
CA PHE A 101 5.67 -5.75 -10.30
C PHE A 101 6.15 -5.14 -11.62
N GLU A 102 5.62 -3.98 -12.03
CA GLU A 102 6.11 -3.27 -13.22
C GLU A 102 7.55 -2.76 -13.06
N ILE A 103 7.93 -2.28 -11.87
CA ILE A 103 9.34 -1.95 -11.57
C ILE A 103 10.25 -3.16 -11.77
N SER A 104 9.84 -4.35 -11.31
CA SER A 104 10.64 -5.57 -11.46
C SER A 104 10.86 -5.99 -12.92
N LYS A 105 10.01 -5.54 -13.85
CA LYS A 105 10.18 -5.76 -15.30
C LYS A 105 11.10 -4.72 -15.92
N ALA A 106 11.05 -3.49 -15.43
CA ALA A 106 11.78 -2.36 -15.98
C ALA A 106 13.24 -2.27 -15.49
N PHE A 107 13.50 -2.76 -14.28
CA PHE A 107 14.81 -2.66 -13.64
C PHE A 107 15.32 -4.03 -13.16
N ASP A 108 16.64 -4.24 -13.24
CA ASP A 108 17.29 -5.38 -12.61
C ASP A 108 17.32 -5.17 -11.09
N CYS A 109 16.27 -5.69 -10.44
CA CYS A 109 16.06 -5.57 -9.00
C CYS A 109 15.34 -6.80 -8.43
N GLN A 110 15.51 -6.97 -7.13
CA GLN A 110 14.79 -7.95 -6.32
C GLN A 110 13.93 -7.18 -5.33
N ILE A 111 12.65 -7.52 -5.24
CA ILE A 111 11.69 -6.78 -4.42
C ILE A 111 11.06 -7.72 -3.39
N GLN A 112 11.01 -7.27 -2.14
CA GLN A 112 10.18 -7.88 -1.10
C GLN A 112 9.00 -6.96 -0.80
N VAL A 113 7.83 -7.53 -0.52
CA VAL A 113 6.66 -6.81 -0.07
C VAL A 113 5.89 -7.69 0.90
N HIS A 114 5.53 -7.15 2.06
CA HIS A 114 4.84 -7.86 3.13
C HIS A 114 3.95 -6.89 3.92
N ASP A 115 2.94 -7.40 4.58
CA ASP A 115 2.07 -6.64 5.50
C ASP A 115 2.34 -7.05 6.96
N ASN A 116 1.45 -6.65 7.88
CA ASN A 116 1.48 -7.01 9.30
C ASN A 116 1.30 -8.52 9.56
N ASP A 117 0.69 -9.25 8.62
CA ASP A 117 0.47 -10.70 8.73
C ASP A 117 1.58 -11.51 8.04
N GLY A 118 2.42 -10.85 7.24
CA GLY A 118 3.64 -11.38 6.64
C GLY A 118 3.53 -11.49 5.12
N GLU A 119 3.75 -12.68 4.58
CA GLU A 119 3.88 -12.92 3.13
C GLU A 119 2.50 -13.04 2.45
N PHE A 120 1.72 -11.95 2.45
CA PHE A 120 0.31 -11.93 2.01
C PHE A 120 0.11 -12.34 0.55
N LEU A 121 1.10 -12.16 -0.33
CA LEU A 121 1.01 -12.62 -1.73
C LEU A 121 0.70 -14.11 -1.84
N LEU A 122 1.17 -14.91 -0.89
CA LEU A 122 0.98 -16.36 -0.88
C LEU A 122 -0.48 -16.77 -0.60
N ILE A 123 -1.28 -15.87 -0.02
CA ILE A 123 -2.71 -16.13 0.27
C ILE A 123 -3.47 -16.43 -1.02
N GLU A 124 -3.19 -15.70 -2.10
CA GLU A 124 -3.82 -15.90 -3.40
C GLU A 124 -3.51 -17.30 -3.98
N ALA A 125 -2.36 -17.88 -3.63
CA ALA A 125 -1.92 -19.17 -4.14
C ALA A 125 -2.02 -20.30 -3.11
N ALA A 126 -2.84 -20.14 -2.04
CA ALA A 126 -2.91 -21.06 -0.90
C ALA A 126 -3.07 -22.54 -1.31
N ASP A 127 -3.90 -22.84 -2.30
CA ASP A 127 -4.18 -24.20 -2.79
C ASP A 127 -3.01 -24.84 -3.58
N HIS A 128 -1.99 -24.06 -3.91
CA HIS A 128 -0.84 -24.48 -4.71
C HIS A 128 0.48 -24.43 -3.94
N LEU A 129 0.45 -24.00 -2.67
CA LEU A 129 1.66 -23.87 -1.88
C LEU A 129 2.30 -25.24 -1.58
N PRO A 130 3.64 -25.34 -1.61
CA PRO A 130 4.33 -26.54 -1.16
C PRO A 130 4.02 -26.86 0.30
N LYS A 131 3.92 -28.14 0.65
CA LYS A 131 3.62 -28.59 2.03
C LYS A 131 4.61 -28.12 3.09
N TRP A 132 5.84 -27.80 2.69
CA TRP A 132 6.85 -27.29 3.61
C TRP A 132 6.62 -25.83 3.99
N LEU A 133 5.86 -25.09 3.18
CA LEU A 133 5.69 -23.65 3.32
C LEU A 133 4.64 -23.34 4.39
N THR A 134 5.11 -22.86 5.52
CA THR A 134 4.36 -22.27 6.62
C THR A 134 4.65 -20.77 6.73
N PRO A 135 3.82 -19.98 7.44
CA PRO A 135 4.07 -18.54 7.66
C PRO A 135 5.49 -18.24 8.17
N ASP A 136 6.00 -19.04 9.11
CA ASP A 136 7.36 -18.85 9.66
C ASP A 136 8.46 -19.21 8.67
N SER A 137 8.26 -20.25 7.87
CA SER A 137 9.25 -20.68 6.88
C SER A 137 9.29 -19.76 5.66
N ALA A 138 8.21 -19.01 5.38
CA ALA A 138 8.08 -18.15 4.21
C ALA A 138 8.89 -16.85 4.31
N LYS A 139 9.15 -16.38 5.55
CA LYS A 139 9.87 -15.14 5.83
C LYS A 139 11.22 -15.09 5.10
N GLY A 140 11.40 -14.04 4.30
CA GLY A 140 12.63 -13.81 3.53
C GLY A 140 12.74 -14.65 2.26
N ARG A 141 11.72 -15.45 1.90
CA ARG A 141 11.77 -16.37 0.75
C ARG A 141 10.88 -15.96 -0.42
N VAL A 142 9.96 -15.03 -0.24
CA VAL A 142 9.05 -14.55 -1.30
C VAL A 142 9.59 -13.25 -1.89
N TRP A 143 9.73 -13.22 -3.21
CA TRP A 143 10.36 -12.13 -3.93
C TRP A 143 9.65 -11.87 -5.26
N ILE A 144 9.65 -10.63 -5.71
CA ILE A 144 9.27 -10.23 -7.06
C ILE A 144 10.55 -9.88 -7.82
N GLN A 145 10.75 -10.51 -8.98
CA GLN A 145 11.91 -10.27 -9.84
C GLN A 145 11.55 -10.58 -11.29
N GLU A 146 12.03 -9.77 -12.25
CA GLU A 146 11.89 -10.01 -13.69
C GLU A 146 10.42 -10.28 -14.13
N GLY A 147 9.44 -9.65 -13.47
CA GLY A 147 8.02 -9.88 -13.76
C GLY A 147 7.53 -11.28 -13.38
N SER A 148 8.07 -11.89 -12.34
CA SER A 148 7.62 -13.18 -11.80
C SER A 148 7.76 -13.24 -10.28
N ILE A 149 7.01 -14.14 -9.66
CA ILE A 149 7.13 -14.49 -8.25
C ILE A 149 8.22 -15.55 -8.10
N TYR A 150 9.15 -15.27 -7.19
CA TYR A 150 10.22 -16.15 -6.77
C TYR A 150 9.94 -16.63 -5.34
N LEU A 151 10.05 -17.94 -5.13
CA LEU A 151 9.96 -18.61 -3.84
C LEU A 151 11.23 -19.42 -3.63
N ILE A 152 12.11 -18.96 -2.75
CA ILE A 152 13.39 -19.62 -2.49
C ILE A 152 13.14 -20.94 -1.74
N PRO A 153 13.47 -22.11 -2.33
CA PRO A 153 13.13 -23.40 -1.75
C PRO A 153 14.04 -23.74 -0.54
N LEU A 154 13.59 -24.62 0.36
CA LEU A 154 14.38 -25.02 1.54
C LEU A 154 15.70 -25.69 1.16
N GLU A 155 15.74 -26.37 0.02
CA GLU A 155 16.94 -27.04 -0.49
C GLU A 155 18.05 -26.05 -0.86
N ALA A 156 17.70 -24.80 -1.18
CA ALA A 156 18.68 -23.74 -1.42
C ALA A 156 19.38 -23.28 -0.12
N THR A 157 18.76 -23.53 1.04
CA THR A 157 19.28 -23.18 2.35
C THR A 157 19.03 -24.28 3.40
N PRO A 158 19.66 -25.46 3.26
CA PRO A 158 19.34 -26.64 4.09
C PRO A 158 19.56 -26.43 5.60
N SER A 159 20.48 -25.52 5.97
CA SER A 159 20.77 -25.17 7.37
C SER A 159 19.80 -24.13 7.95
N ILE A 160 18.93 -23.53 7.13
CA ILE A 160 18.02 -22.46 7.53
C ILE A 160 16.60 -22.93 7.30
N GLN A 161 15.95 -23.34 8.38
CA GLN A 161 14.57 -23.82 8.34
C GLN A 161 13.53 -22.70 8.53
N THR A 162 13.96 -21.56 9.08
CA THR A 162 13.12 -20.39 9.40
C THR A 162 13.86 -19.11 9.03
N ASP A 163 13.11 -18.07 8.68
CA ASP A 163 13.59 -16.69 8.42
C ASP A 163 14.91 -16.59 7.65
N LEU A 164 14.81 -16.51 6.32
CA LEU A 164 15.97 -16.46 5.45
C LEU A 164 16.58 -15.04 5.45
N PRO A 165 17.87 -14.86 5.83
CA PRO A 165 18.48 -13.54 5.80
C PRO A 165 18.50 -12.94 4.39
N THR A 166 18.09 -11.67 4.27
CA THR A 166 18.00 -10.92 3.01
C THR A 166 19.30 -11.00 2.19
N SER A 167 20.46 -10.87 2.82
CA SER A 167 21.76 -10.94 2.13
C SER A 167 21.99 -12.27 1.42
N LEU A 168 21.59 -13.38 2.05
CA LEU A 168 21.69 -14.71 1.48
C LEU A 168 20.62 -14.94 0.40
N ALA A 169 19.40 -14.46 0.61
CA ALA A 169 18.34 -14.50 -0.41
C ALA A 169 18.77 -13.77 -1.69
N LEU A 170 19.29 -12.55 -1.57
CA LEU A 170 19.82 -11.76 -2.69
C LEU A 170 20.98 -12.48 -3.39
N GLN A 171 21.88 -13.13 -2.64
CA GLN A 171 22.94 -13.95 -3.23
C GLN A 171 22.36 -15.09 -4.08
N ILE A 172 21.37 -15.83 -3.56
CA ILE A 172 20.73 -16.94 -4.28
C ILE A 172 20.06 -16.45 -5.57
N LEU A 173 19.29 -15.37 -5.48
CA LEU A 173 18.53 -14.79 -6.58
C LEU A 173 19.44 -14.24 -7.69
N ARG A 174 20.48 -13.50 -7.33
CA ARG A 174 21.40 -12.86 -8.30
C ARG A 174 22.33 -13.88 -8.96
N THR A 175 22.83 -14.85 -8.21
CA THR A 175 23.69 -15.91 -8.77
C THR A 175 22.91 -16.95 -9.57
N LYS A 176 21.57 -16.94 -9.47
CA LYS A 176 20.68 -17.96 -10.03
C LYS A 176 21.15 -19.39 -9.67
N SER A 177 21.68 -19.55 -8.45
CA SER A 177 22.27 -20.80 -7.98
C SER A 177 21.24 -21.94 -7.86
N HIS A 178 19.96 -21.59 -7.71
CA HIS A 178 18.84 -22.50 -7.65
C HIS A 178 17.69 -21.95 -8.48
N SER A 179 16.84 -22.85 -9.00
CA SER A 179 15.57 -22.43 -9.60
C SER A 179 14.65 -21.96 -8.49
N ALA A 180 14.58 -20.64 -8.31
CA ALA A 180 13.74 -20.01 -7.30
C ALA A 180 12.44 -19.43 -7.88
N VAL A 181 12.21 -19.54 -9.19
CA VAL A 181 10.93 -19.14 -9.79
C VAL A 181 9.83 -20.04 -9.22
N ALA A 182 8.77 -19.44 -8.66
CA ALA A 182 7.66 -20.19 -8.12
C ALA A 182 6.96 -21.03 -9.21
N SER A 183 6.26 -22.09 -8.82
CA SER A 183 5.55 -22.97 -9.77
C SER A 183 4.59 -22.18 -10.65
N SER A 184 4.28 -22.68 -11.86
CA SER A 184 3.38 -21.99 -12.78
C SER A 184 2.01 -21.70 -12.17
N SER A 185 1.50 -22.60 -11.32
CA SER A 185 0.22 -22.40 -10.61
C SER A 185 0.29 -21.28 -9.57
N ILE A 186 1.39 -21.17 -8.82
CA ILE A 186 1.58 -20.05 -7.88
C ILE A 186 1.70 -18.73 -8.63
N ASN A 187 2.56 -18.71 -9.66
CA ASN A 187 2.77 -17.53 -10.49
C ASN A 187 1.46 -17.08 -11.16
N SER A 188 0.73 -17.97 -11.84
CA SER A 188 -0.50 -17.57 -12.54
C SER A 188 -1.53 -16.94 -11.61
N THR A 189 -1.77 -17.54 -10.44
CA THR A 189 -2.83 -17.04 -9.55
C THR A 189 -2.47 -15.69 -8.93
N ILE A 190 -1.22 -15.49 -8.51
CA ILE A 190 -0.76 -14.20 -7.98
C ILE A 190 -0.73 -13.15 -9.09
N LEU A 191 -0.22 -13.49 -10.28
CA LEU A 191 -0.17 -12.58 -11.42
C LEU A 191 -1.56 -12.15 -11.88
N ASP A 192 -2.54 -13.05 -11.86
CA ASP A 192 -3.93 -12.73 -12.17
C ASP A 192 -4.49 -11.71 -11.16
N ARG A 193 -4.16 -11.86 -9.87
CA ARG A 193 -4.55 -10.88 -8.84
C ARG A 193 -3.89 -9.51 -9.06
N ILE A 194 -2.59 -9.51 -9.36
CA ILE A 194 -1.82 -8.30 -9.66
C ILE A 194 -2.39 -7.58 -10.89
N HIS A 195 -2.69 -8.31 -11.96
CA HIS A 195 -3.26 -7.75 -13.19
C HIS A 195 -4.59 -7.05 -12.96
N ARG A 196 -5.44 -7.58 -12.06
CA ARG A 196 -6.72 -6.95 -11.69
C ARG A 196 -6.54 -5.58 -11.00
N ALA A 197 -5.36 -5.28 -10.47
CA ALA A 197 -5.04 -4.00 -9.86
C ALA A 197 -4.36 -3.01 -10.84
N SER A 198 -4.22 -3.35 -12.12
CA SER A 198 -3.64 -2.45 -13.11
C SER A 198 -4.51 -1.20 -13.33
N PRO A 199 -3.92 -0.01 -13.61
CA PRO A 199 -4.68 1.21 -13.89
C PRO A 199 -5.76 1.05 -14.96
N GLN A 200 -5.48 0.26 -16.00
CA GLN A 200 -6.45 -0.02 -17.05
C GLN A 200 -7.66 -0.77 -16.50
N VAL A 201 -7.45 -1.91 -15.82
CA VAL A 201 -8.57 -2.69 -15.25
C VAL A 201 -9.31 -1.87 -14.20
N LEU A 202 -8.59 -1.15 -13.33
CA LEU A 202 -9.22 -0.28 -12.34
C LEU A 202 -10.13 0.79 -12.97
N THR A 203 -9.71 1.36 -14.09
CA THR A 203 -10.52 2.34 -14.82
C THR A 203 -11.75 1.67 -15.48
N GLU A 204 -11.58 0.48 -16.04
CA GLU A 204 -12.64 -0.23 -16.76
C GLU A 204 -13.70 -0.84 -15.83
N SER A 205 -13.31 -1.36 -14.66
CA SER A 205 -14.20 -2.11 -13.77
C SER A 205 -14.58 -1.42 -12.47
N HIS A 206 -13.84 -0.38 -12.05
CA HIS A 206 -14.04 0.28 -10.74
C HIS A 206 -14.31 1.79 -10.84
N LEU A 207 -14.28 2.39 -12.03
CA LEU A 207 -14.61 3.81 -12.20
C LEU A 207 -16.12 4.01 -12.40
N PHE A 208 -16.74 4.72 -11.46
CA PHE A 208 -18.13 5.14 -11.56
C PHE A 208 -18.20 6.67 -11.66
N ASN A 209 -18.94 7.17 -12.65
CA ASN A 209 -19.15 8.61 -12.82
C ASN A 209 -20.52 9.00 -12.26
N THR A 210 -20.53 10.00 -11.39
CA THR A 210 -21.76 10.60 -10.84
C THR A 210 -21.60 12.11 -10.69
N GLU A 211 -22.71 12.83 -10.73
CA GLU A 211 -22.73 14.28 -10.54
C GLU A 211 -23.10 14.61 -9.10
N ALA A 212 -22.32 15.50 -8.47
CA ALA A 212 -22.58 15.97 -7.12
C ALA A 212 -22.38 17.48 -7.04
N TYR A 213 -23.30 18.17 -6.34
CA TYR A 213 -23.15 19.58 -6.04
C TYR A 213 -22.31 19.75 -4.77
N LEU A 214 -21.18 20.44 -4.89
CA LEU A 214 -20.27 20.73 -3.79
C LEU A 214 -20.21 22.23 -3.50
N HIS A 215 -19.98 22.58 -2.25
CA HIS A 215 -19.63 23.95 -1.90
C HIS A 215 -18.33 24.36 -2.62
N ILE A 216 -18.26 25.60 -3.12
CA ILE A 216 -17.14 26.05 -3.97
C ILE A 216 -15.76 25.87 -3.32
N ASN A 217 -15.67 26.05 -1.99
CA ASN A 217 -14.43 25.83 -1.27
C ASN A 217 -13.99 24.36 -1.25
N ILE A 218 -14.94 23.42 -1.14
CA ILE A 218 -14.65 21.98 -1.22
C ILE A 218 -14.16 21.65 -2.62
N ALA A 219 -14.87 22.12 -3.65
CA ALA A 219 -14.49 21.89 -5.05
C ALA A 219 -13.08 22.40 -5.34
N LYS A 220 -12.72 23.60 -4.85
CA LYS A 220 -11.37 24.16 -5.00
C LYS A 220 -10.31 23.33 -4.26
N SER A 221 -10.60 22.88 -3.04
CA SER A 221 -9.69 22.04 -2.27
C SER A 221 -9.42 20.70 -2.96
N LEU A 222 -10.47 19.99 -3.37
CA LEU A 222 -10.34 18.71 -4.08
C LEU A 222 -9.66 18.86 -5.45
N GLN A 223 -9.83 19.99 -6.12
CA GLN A 223 -9.13 20.27 -7.37
C GLN A 223 -7.63 20.54 -7.18
N ALA A 224 -7.25 21.15 -6.05
CA ALA A 224 -5.85 21.42 -5.72
C ALA A 224 -5.11 20.17 -5.23
N ASP A 225 -5.81 19.34 -4.45
CA ASP A 225 -5.30 18.07 -3.93
C ASP A 225 -6.40 16.98 -3.98
N PRO A 226 -6.39 16.14 -5.05
CA PRO A 226 -7.37 15.07 -5.18
C PRO A 226 -7.29 14.00 -4.08
N ASN A 227 -6.13 13.80 -3.42
CA ASN A 227 -6.03 12.77 -2.38
C ASN A 227 -6.83 13.12 -1.11
N LEU A 228 -7.28 14.37 -0.95
CA LEU A 228 -8.28 14.74 0.05
C LEU A 228 -9.58 13.91 -0.08
N ILE A 229 -9.88 13.37 -1.26
CA ILE A 229 -11.00 12.44 -1.46
C ILE A 229 -10.79 11.17 -0.64
N GLY A 230 -9.58 10.60 -0.66
CA GLY A 230 -9.23 9.43 0.13
C GLY A 230 -9.44 9.67 1.62
N LEU A 231 -8.93 10.79 2.14
CA LEU A 231 -9.15 11.20 3.54
C LEU A 231 -10.62 11.39 3.89
N ALA A 232 -11.42 11.97 2.97
CA ALA A 232 -12.84 12.15 3.20
C ALA A 232 -13.59 10.80 3.25
N VAL A 233 -13.24 9.86 2.36
CA VAL A 233 -13.79 8.50 2.37
C VAL A 233 -13.36 7.76 3.65
N LYS A 234 -12.09 7.84 4.02
CA LYS A 234 -11.56 7.29 5.27
C LYS A 234 -12.35 7.78 6.48
N ALA A 235 -12.43 9.10 6.65
CA ALA A 235 -13.19 9.71 7.75
C ALA A 235 -14.67 9.29 7.77
N PHE A 236 -15.28 9.07 6.60
CA PHE A 236 -16.66 8.59 6.52
C PHE A 236 -16.80 7.10 6.88
N CYS A 237 -15.90 6.25 6.41
CA CYS A 237 -15.95 4.80 6.65
C CYS A 237 -15.58 4.45 8.09
N GLU A 238 -14.58 5.13 8.64
CA GLU A 238 -14.03 4.89 9.98
C GLU A 238 -14.65 5.78 11.07
N LYS A 239 -15.73 6.51 10.75
CA LYS A 239 -16.39 7.42 11.68
C LYS A 239 -16.77 6.75 13.00
N ASP A 240 -16.45 7.41 14.10
CA ASP A 240 -16.81 7.02 15.46
C ASP A 240 -17.76 8.04 16.11
N VAL A 241 -18.10 7.82 17.38
CA VAL A 241 -19.02 8.69 18.14
C VAL A 241 -18.50 10.13 18.21
N ASP A 242 -17.17 10.31 18.30
CA ASP A 242 -16.57 11.65 18.39
C ASP A 242 -16.57 12.36 17.03
N SER A 243 -16.34 11.63 15.95
CA SER A 243 -16.48 12.10 14.58
C SER A 243 -17.89 12.65 14.31
N PHE A 244 -18.92 11.96 14.79
CA PHE A 244 -20.30 12.44 14.69
C PHE A 244 -20.55 13.75 15.45
N LYS A 245 -19.89 13.98 16.60
CA LYS A 245 -20.02 15.25 17.34
C LYS A 245 -19.47 16.41 16.52
N ALA A 246 -18.33 16.24 15.85
CA ALA A 246 -17.76 17.25 14.97
C ALA A 246 -18.66 17.56 13.75
N CYS A 247 -19.36 16.55 13.23
CA CYS A 247 -20.30 16.73 12.13
C CYS A 247 -21.64 17.37 12.55
N ARG A 248 -22.03 17.31 13.83
CA ARG A 248 -23.36 17.75 14.28
C ARG A 248 -23.67 19.21 13.95
N ASP A 249 -22.69 20.08 14.17
CA ASP A 249 -22.91 21.52 14.07
C ASP A 249 -22.65 22.04 12.64
N MET A 250 -22.04 21.21 11.76
CA MET A 250 -21.70 21.53 10.36
C MET A 250 -21.20 22.97 10.12
N ILE A 251 -20.44 23.53 11.07
CA ILE A 251 -20.15 24.98 11.17
C ILE A 251 -19.54 25.54 9.87
N ARG A 252 -18.73 24.74 9.18
CA ARG A 252 -18.01 25.14 7.97
C ARG A 252 -18.81 24.98 6.68
N PHE A 253 -19.75 24.02 6.66
CA PHE A 253 -20.59 23.70 5.50
C PHE A 253 -22.02 23.36 5.98
N PRO A 254 -22.77 24.35 6.50
CA PRO A 254 -24.10 24.11 7.05
C PRO A 254 -25.06 23.64 5.94
N PRO A 255 -26.09 22.85 6.30
CA PRO A 255 -27.10 22.43 5.33
C PRO A 255 -27.80 23.67 4.76
N PRO A 256 -28.25 23.63 3.49
CA PRO A 256 -28.98 24.73 2.90
C PRO A 256 -30.18 25.06 3.78
N GLN A 257 -30.35 26.36 4.12
CA GLN A 257 -31.47 26.77 4.95
C GLN A 257 -32.79 26.42 4.26
N PRO A 258 -33.78 25.88 4.99
CA PRO A 258 -35.09 25.65 4.42
C PRO A 258 -35.64 26.98 3.88
N PRO A 259 -36.36 26.96 2.75
CA PRO A 259 -36.90 28.18 2.18
C PRO A 259 -37.73 28.91 3.23
N HIS A 260 -37.44 30.20 3.43
CA HIS A 260 -38.15 31.04 4.37
C HIS A 260 -39.65 30.96 4.06
N ASN A 261 -40.44 30.41 4.99
CA ASN A 261 -41.89 30.38 4.85
C ASN A 261 -42.46 31.65 5.51
N PRO A 262 -42.93 32.66 4.76
CA PRO A 262 -43.42 33.92 5.34
C PRO A 262 -44.74 33.78 6.10
N LYS A 263 -45.28 32.55 6.28
CA LYS A 263 -46.58 32.31 6.92
C LYS A 263 -46.54 32.08 8.44
N THR A 264 -45.37 32.07 9.08
CA THR A 264 -45.23 31.85 10.53
C THR A 264 -45.07 33.12 11.37
N GLU A 265 -45.00 34.31 10.77
CA GLU A 265 -45.15 35.56 11.51
C GLU A 265 -46.63 35.92 11.66
N LYS A 266 -47.32 35.21 12.56
CA LYS A 266 -48.50 35.79 13.22
C LYS A 266 -48.07 36.20 14.61
N THR A 267 -47.78 37.48 14.73
CA THR A 267 -47.69 38.25 15.97
C THR A 267 -48.92 37.93 16.82
N PHE A 268 -48.71 37.32 17.98
CA PHE A 268 -49.68 37.37 19.07
C PHE A 268 -49.52 38.74 19.72
N GLU A 269 -50.29 39.72 19.25
CA GLU A 269 -50.59 40.91 20.04
C GLU A 269 -51.92 40.66 20.76
N TYR A 270 -51.86 40.78 22.09
CA TYR A 270 -52.96 40.67 23.04
C TYR A 270 -53.90 41.87 22.97
#